data_AF-A0A1M7QWA4-F1
#
_entry.id   AF-A0A1M7QWA4-F1
#
_cell.length_a   1.000
_cell.length_b   1.000
_cell.length_c   1.000
_cell.angle_alpha   90.00
_cell.angle_beta   90.00
_cell.angle_gamma   90.00
#
_symmetry.space_group_name_H-M   'P 1'
#
loop_
_entity.id
_entity.type
_entity.pdbx_description
1 polymer ?
#
loop_
_entity_poly.entity_id
_entity_poly.type
_entity_poly.pdbx_seq_one_letter_code
_entity_poly.pdbx_strand_id
1 'polypeptide(L)'
;MLRRCLILLGLMLTLLGGQARADSCAVTPSDFVFPSVSSISSTDVFASATFKVTCTWTDFLGSLLTPNVTVCLVLGAGSNSSTTVTAPRQLGNGAVRVNYNIYTDATYAAGKIWGGWAGTSTASTPIVFQMVKSGGVGALSQNIPLYAKLTADSTLSSTAVGPTDLQVTSDFGTGSAVLQYQFSLTGVLGCLVPQTVVMPFQVRSTVINDCNINIGNLVFPDSKLLTGAVTSTASLSIRCSQNTAYRIVLSAGTNGASATARLMKNIGGPETISYQLSDTLNGSNWGDGTGGTTVVTGTGDGTTVTKTLYGRVPVQSTPSPGDYKDTITATVQF
;
A
#
# COMPACT_ATOMS: atom_id res chain seq x y z
N MET A 1 -38.29 -26.97 59.53
CA MET A 1 -37.26 -25.92 59.35
C MET A 1 -36.59 -25.97 57.97
N LEU A 2 -36.31 -27.15 57.39
CA LEU A 2 -35.66 -27.31 56.09
C LEU A 2 -36.36 -26.62 54.89
N ARG A 3 -37.71 -26.61 54.88
CA ARG A 3 -38.51 -26.01 53.80
C ARG A 3 -38.46 -24.48 53.76
N ARG A 4 -38.16 -23.82 54.89
CA ARG A 4 -37.97 -22.36 54.96
C ARG A 4 -36.56 -21.94 54.51
N CYS A 5 -35.53 -22.78 54.74
CA CYS A 5 -34.17 -22.53 54.23
C CYS A 5 -34.07 -22.62 52.70
N LEU A 6 -34.80 -23.54 52.06
CA LEU A 6 -34.82 -23.66 50.59
C LEU A 6 -35.42 -22.44 49.89
N ILE A 7 -36.42 -21.80 50.50
CA ILE A 7 -37.05 -20.59 49.95
C ILE A 7 -36.10 -19.38 50.09
N LEU A 8 -35.41 -19.27 51.23
CA LEU A 8 -34.38 -18.23 51.46
C LEU A 8 -33.15 -18.41 50.55
N LEU A 9 -32.74 -19.65 50.29
CA LEU A 9 -31.63 -19.96 49.37
C LEU A 9 -32.03 -19.65 47.91
N GLY A 10 -33.26 -19.97 47.50
CA GLY A 10 -33.79 -19.61 46.18
C GLY A 10 -33.87 -18.10 45.97
N LEU A 11 -34.28 -17.34 47.00
CA LEU A 11 -34.31 -15.87 46.94
C LEU A 11 -32.89 -15.26 46.86
N MET A 12 -31.92 -15.83 47.58
CA MET A 12 -30.52 -15.41 47.51
C MET A 12 -29.89 -15.71 46.13
N LEU A 13 -30.23 -16.84 45.49
CA LEU A 13 -29.76 -17.13 44.13
C LEU A 13 -30.37 -16.21 43.06
N THR A 14 -31.61 -15.73 43.26
CA THR A 14 -32.19 -14.71 42.36
C THR A 14 -31.63 -13.31 42.58
N LEU A 15 -31.05 -13.03 43.75
CA LEU A 15 -30.33 -11.78 44.04
C LEU A 15 -28.86 -11.82 43.57
N LEU A 16 -28.30 -13.02 43.34
CA LEU A 16 -26.96 -13.25 42.78
C LEU A 16 -26.98 -13.37 41.24
N GLY A 17 -28.16 -13.49 40.63
CA GLY A 17 -28.33 -13.34 39.19
C GLY A 17 -28.17 -11.88 38.80
N GLY A 18 -26.94 -11.47 38.50
CA GLY A 18 -26.65 -10.13 37.98
C GLY A 18 -27.64 -9.77 36.86
N GLN A 19 -28.23 -8.59 36.94
CA GLN A 19 -29.20 -8.13 35.94
C GLN A 19 -28.59 -8.25 34.55
N ALA A 20 -29.14 -9.17 33.74
CA ALA A 20 -28.84 -9.23 32.32
C ALA A 20 -29.41 -7.95 31.68
N ARG A 21 -28.61 -6.90 31.60
CA ARG A 21 -28.97 -5.68 30.89
C ARG A 21 -29.01 -5.98 29.40
N ALA A 22 -30.12 -5.65 28.74
CA ALA A 22 -30.33 -5.89 27.31
C ALA A 22 -29.83 -4.73 26.42
N ASP A 23 -29.45 -3.59 27.02
CA ASP A 23 -28.82 -2.47 26.31
C ASP A 23 -27.42 -2.85 25.84
N SER A 24 -27.10 -2.53 24.59
CA SER A 24 -25.88 -3.02 23.95
C SER A 24 -25.39 -2.07 22.87
N CYS A 25 -24.09 -2.12 22.57
CA CYS A 25 -23.50 -1.51 21.40
C CYS A 25 -22.85 -2.59 20.52
N ALA A 26 -22.97 -2.41 19.21
CA ALA A 26 -22.32 -3.22 18.21
C ALA A 26 -21.57 -2.31 17.23
N VAL A 27 -20.58 -2.87 16.54
CA VAL A 27 -19.83 -2.19 15.49
C VAL A 27 -19.83 -3.04 14.23
N THR A 28 -20.05 -2.38 13.10
CA THR A 28 -19.85 -2.93 11.77
C THR A 28 -18.58 -2.29 11.21
N PRO A 29 -17.42 -2.97 11.35
CA PRO A 29 -16.17 -2.46 10.81
C PRO A 29 -16.12 -2.64 9.29
N SER A 30 -15.18 -1.95 8.65
CA SER A 30 -14.87 -2.08 7.22
C SER A 30 -13.36 -2.26 7.05
N ASP A 31 -12.94 -3.01 6.04
CA ASP A 31 -11.53 -3.20 5.76
C ASP A 31 -10.86 -1.93 5.21
N PHE A 32 -9.57 -1.79 5.48
CA PHE A 32 -8.74 -0.79 4.82
C PHE A 32 -7.98 -1.45 3.66
N VAL A 33 -8.21 -0.93 2.45
CA VAL A 33 -7.57 -1.42 1.24
C VAL A 33 -6.76 -0.29 0.63
N PHE A 34 -5.45 -0.35 0.79
CA PHE A 34 -4.55 0.54 0.06
C PHE A 34 -4.51 0.11 -1.43
N PRO A 35 -4.36 1.06 -2.37
CA PRO A 35 -3.98 0.69 -3.73
C PRO A 35 -2.60 0.02 -3.74
N SER A 36 -2.25 -0.54 -4.90
CA SER A 36 -0.94 -1.15 -5.11
C SER A 36 0.19 -0.15 -4.88
N VAL A 37 1.28 -0.61 -4.28
CA VAL A 37 2.46 0.21 -3.94
C VAL A 37 3.73 -0.42 -4.47
N SER A 38 4.63 0.40 -5.01
CA SER A 38 5.96 0.00 -5.47
C SER A 38 6.98 0.19 -4.35
N SER A 39 7.92 -0.76 -4.19
CA SER A 39 9.00 -0.62 -3.19
C SER A 39 10.01 0.49 -3.53
N ILE A 40 10.04 0.98 -4.77
CA ILE A 40 10.88 2.12 -5.17
C ILE A 40 10.13 3.45 -5.15
N SER A 41 8.84 3.46 -4.76
CA SER A 41 8.05 4.67 -4.57
C SER A 41 8.63 5.56 -3.48
N SER A 42 8.57 6.88 -3.69
CA SER A 42 8.93 7.90 -2.70
C SER A 42 7.71 8.61 -2.10
N THR A 43 6.49 8.15 -2.41
CA THR A 43 5.25 8.79 -1.99
C THR A 43 4.41 7.87 -1.13
N ASP A 44 3.94 8.40 -0.01
CA ASP A 44 2.98 7.73 0.87
C ASP A 44 1.69 7.36 0.11
N VAL A 45 1.06 6.28 0.55
CA VAL A 45 -0.18 5.77 -0.04
C VAL A 45 -1.28 5.79 1.01
N PHE A 46 -2.50 6.10 0.60
CA PHE A 46 -3.62 6.36 1.51
C PHE A 46 -4.80 5.43 1.25
N ALA A 47 -5.57 5.17 2.30
CA ALA A 47 -6.85 4.47 2.26
C ALA A 47 -7.81 5.08 3.29
N SER A 48 -9.09 4.78 3.17
CA SER A 48 -10.10 5.19 4.15
C SER A 48 -11.13 4.10 4.34
N ALA A 49 -11.68 4.01 5.55
CA ALA A 49 -12.79 3.13 5.88
C ALA A 49 -13.77 3.87 6.79
N THR A 50 -15.03 3.42 6.84
CA THR A 50 -16.03 3.99 7.75
C THR A 50 -16.58 2.89 8.63
N PHE A 51 -16.44 3.03 9.94
CA PHE A 51 -17.00 2.09 10.91
C PHE A 51 -18.37 2.61 11.34
N LYS A 52 -19.36 1.73 11.44
CA LYS A 52 -20.68 2.09 11.95
C LYS A 52 -20.86 1.51 13.34
N VAL A 53 -20.97 2.37 14.35
CA VAL A 53 -21.33 1.97 15.71
C VAL A 53 -22.83 2.13 15.87
N THR A 54 -23.50 1.13 16.43
CA THR A 54 -24.93 1.18 16.74
C THR A 54 -25.15 0.77 18.19
N CYS A 55 -25.74 1.64 18.99
CA CYS A 55 -26.12 1.36 20.37
C CYS A 55 -27.64 1.30 20.48
N THR A 56 -28.15 0.31 21.21
CA THR A 56 -29.57 0.03 21.37
C THR A 56 -29.96 0.11 22.84
N TRP A 57 -31.02 0.87 23.11
CA TRP A 57 -31.71 0.92 24.39
C TRP A 57 -32.97 0.08 24.28
N THR A 58 -33.12 -0.90 25.16
CA THR A 58 -34.15 -1.94 25.10
C THR A 58 -35.20 -1.80 26.18
N ASP A 59 -34.89 -1.08 27.27
CA ASP A 59 -35.82 -0.76 28.34
C ASP A 59 -36.12 0.74 28.39
N PHE A 60 -37.40 1.09 28.49
CA PHE A 60 -37.85 2.46 28.61
C PHE A 60 -37.38 3.09 29.93
N LEU A 61 -37.43 2.36 31.05
CA LEU A 61 -36.97 2.87 32.35
C LEU A 61 -35.44 2.98 32.38
N GLY A 62 -34.73 1.97 31.86
CA GLY A 62 -33.29 2.00 31.63
C GLY A 62 -32.84 3.19 30.75
N SER A 63 -33.59 3.51 29.69
CA SER A 63 -33.30 4.67 28.83
C SER A 63 -33.39 6.01 29.56
N LEU A 64 -34.20 6.11 30.62
CA LEU A 64 -34.35 7.33 31.42
C LEU A 64 -33.26 7.43 32.51
N LEU A 65 -32.82 6.30 33.05
CA LEU A 65 -31.79 6.21 34.07
C LEU A 65 -30.37 6.21 33.48
N THR A 66 -30.17 5.75 32.25
CA THR A 66 -28.87 5.77 31.57
C THR A 66 -29.01 6.16 30.09
N PRO A 67 -29.44 7.41 29.79
CA PRO A 67 -29.66 7.87 28.42
C PRO A 67 -28.36 8.05 27.62
N ASN A 68 -27.22 8.13 28.32
CA ASN A 68 -25.92 8.35 27.73
C ASN A 68 -25.17 7.04 27.57
N VAL A 69 -24.47 6.87 26.46
CA VAL A 69 -23.47 5.82 26.29
C VAL A 69 -22.15 6.43 25.86
N THR A 70 -21.08 6.10 26.60
CA THR A 70 -19.71 6.40 26.19
C THR A 70 -19.19 5.20 25.42
N VAL A 71 -18.69 5.43 24.21
CA VAL A 71 -18.08 4.41 23.35
C VAL A 71 -16.61 4.73 23.17
N CYS A 72 -15.78 3.71 23.34
CA CYS A 72 -14.34 3.74 23.13
C CYS A 72 -13.96 2.70 22.08
N LEU A 73 -13.35 3.12 20.97
CA LEU A 73 -12.76 2.19 20.01
C LEU A 73 -11.27 2.12 20.27
N VAL A 74 -10.79 0.91 20.57
CA VAL A 74 -9.41 0.66 21.00
C VAL A 74 -8.73 -0.27 20.01
N LEU A 75 -7.56 0.16 19.55
CA LEU A 75 -6.75 -0.54 18.55
C LEU A 75 -5.36 -0.90 19.10
N GLY A 76 -5.05 -2.19 19.09
CA GLY A 76 -3.75 -2.79 19.39
C GLY A 76 -2.89 -2.99 18.14
N ALA A 77 -2.02 -4.00 18.13
CA ALA A 77 -0.96 -4.17 17.15
C ALA A 77 -1.35 -4.77 15.78
N GLY A 78 -2.34 -5.67 15.77
CA GLY A 78 -2.63 -6.52 14.61
C GLY A 78 -1.63 -7.68 14.45
N SER A 79 -1.81 -8.52 13.42
CA SER A 79 -1.08 -9.79 13.27
C SER A 79 0.42 -9.67 12.97
N ASN A 80 0.87 -8.56 12.36
CA ASN A 80 2.25 -8.43 11.85
C ASN A 80 3.11 -7.38 12.57
N SER A 81 2.58 -6.70 13.59
CA SER A 81 3.30 -5.68 14.37
C SER A 81 3.74 -6.21 15.73
N SER A 82 4.71 -5.55 16.36
CA SER A 82 5.05 -5.77 17.77
C SER A 82 3.84 -5.50 18.66
N THR A 83 3.65 -6.31 19.70
CA THR A 83 2.56 -6.13 20.68
C THR A 83 2.69 -4.86 21.52
N THR A 84 3.86 -4.21 21.51
CA THR A 84 4.14 -2.98 22.27
C THR A 84 4.43 -1.77 21.37
N VAL A 85 4.81 -1.98 20.11
CA VAL A 85 5.11 -0.91 19.15
C VAL A 85 4.05 -0.91 18.05
N THR A 86 3.12 0.04 18.14
CA THR A 86 1.94 0.17 17.29
C THR A 86 1.96 1.45 16.45
N ALA A 87 3.10 2.14 16.42
CA ALA A 87 3.38 3.27 15.55
C ALA A 87 4.85 3.19 15.08
N PRO A 88 5.11 2.82 13.81
CA PRO A 88 4.13 2.32 12.85
C PRO A 88 3.63 0.91 13.20
N ARG A 89 2.44 0.55 12.71
CA ARG A 89 2.02 -0.85 12.55
C ARG A 89 2.60 -1.41 11.25
N GLN A 90 2.58 -2.72 11.10
CA GLN A 90 3.13 -3.38 9.93
C GLN A 90 2.10 -4.27 9.24
N LEU A 91 1.99 -4.13 7.91
CA LEU A 91 1.47 -5.18 7.05
C LEU A 91 2.58 -6.21 6.86
N GLY A 92 2.23 -7.48 6.65
CA GLY A 92 3.25 -8.50 6.42
C GLY A 92 2.81 -9.62 5.49
N ASN A 93 3.82 -10.29 4.93
CA ASN A 93 3.74 -11.57 4.24
C ASN A 93 5.08 -12.30 4.45
N GLY A 94 5.07 -13.41 5.20
CA GLY A 94 6.31 -14.08 5.62
C GLY A 94 7.21 -13.13 6.42
N ALA A 95 8.42 -12.88 5.92
CA ALA A 95 9.38 -11.92 6.51
C ALA A 95 9.21 -10.48 6.02
N VAL A 96 8.44 -10.24 4.96
CA VAL A 96 8.22 -8.90 4.40
C VAL A 96 7.38 -8.07 5.36
N ARG A 97 7.76 -6.81 5.54
CA ARG A 97 7.03 -5.83 6.36
C ARG A 97 6.86 -4.53 5.60
N VAL A 98 5.70 -3.89 5.77
CA VAL A 98 5.43 -2.54 5.24
C VAL A 98 4.74 -1.72 6.33
N ASN A 99 5.24 -0.51 6.58
CA ASN A 99 4.78 0.31 7.69
C ASN A 99 3.52 1.12 7.31
N TYR A 100 2.54 1.14 8.21
CA TYR A 100 1.34 1.95 8.09
C TYR A 100 0.82 2.40 9.46
N ASN A 101 -0.08 3.38 9.45
CA ASN A 101 -0.88 3.76 10.61
C ASN A 101 -2.32 4.04 10.17
N ILE A 102 -3.25 3.89 11.11
CA ILE A 102 -4.64 4.35 10.98
C ILE A 102 -4.78 5.60 11.84
N TYR A 103 -5.53 6.58 11.35
CA TYR A 103 -5.68 7.91 11.91
C TYR A 103 -7.16 8.24 12.08
N THR A 104 -7.44 9.03 13.11
CA THR A 104 -8.79 9.49 13.45
C THR A 104 -9.27 10.64 12.57
N ASP A 105 -8.38 11.28 11.81
CA ASP A 105 -8.70 12.33 10.85
C ASP A 105 -7.72 12.36 9.67
N ALA A 106 -8.06 13.14 8.65
CA ALA A 106 -7.31 13.25 7.41
C ALA A 106 -6.06 14.14 7.50
N THR A 107 -5.66 14.61 8.69
CA THR A 107 -4.43 15.41 8.85
C THR A 107 -3.18 14.53 8.89
N TYR A 108 -3.35 13.23 9.19
CA TYR A 108 -2.26 12.25 9.35
C TYR A 108 -1.19 12.67 10.38
N ALA A 109 -1.55 13.55 11.33
CA ALA A 109 -0.64 13.99 12.37
C ALA A 109 -0.34 12.84 13.37
N ALA A 110 0.87 12.83 13.95
CA ALA A 110 1.29 11.78 14.87
C ALA A 110 0.34 11.61 16.09
N GLY A 111 -0.20 12.72 16.61
CA GLY A 111 -1.18 12.70 17.70
C GLY A 111 -2.57 12.17 17.31
N LYS A 112 -2.80 11.88 16.03
CA LYS A 112 -4.05 11.36 15.48
C LYS A 112 -3.98 9.89 15.12
N ILE A 113 -2.85 9.22 15.36
CA ILE A 113 -2.72 7.77 15.17
C ILE A 113 -3.67 7.06 16.12
N TRP A 114 -4.60 6.29 15.59
CA TRP A 114 -5.57 5.53 16.37
C TRP A 114 -4.89 4.37 17.14
N GLY A 115 -5.19 4.31 18.42
CA GLY A 115 -4.66 3.34 19.36
C GLY A 115 -5.60 3.13 20.55
N GLY A 116 -5.06 3.25 21.76
CA GLY A 116 -5.78 3.08 23.02
C GLY A 116 -5.46 1.78 23.77
N TRP A 117 -4.70 0.87 23.16
CA TRP A 117 -4.40 -0.42 23.79
C TRP A 117 -3.33 -0.25 24.86
N ALA A 118 -3.61 -0.66 26.09
CA ALA A 118 -2.69 -0.51 27.22
C ALA A 118 -1.35 -1.23 26.95
N GLY A 119 -0.23 -0.59 27.30
CA GLY A 119 1.11 -1.14 27.08
C GLY A 119 1.65 -0.99 25.66
N THR A 120 0.97 -0.24 24.79
CA THR A 120 1.42 0.06 23.43
C THR A 120 1.92 1.49 23.26
N SER A 121 2.72 1.74 22.23
CA SER A 121 3.21 3.09 21.89
C SER A 121 2.09 4.08 21.53
N THR A 122 0.88 3.59 21.23
CA THR A 122 -0.31 4.40 20.95
C THR A 122 -1.37 4.29 22.06
N ALA A 123 -1.00 3.94 23.30
CA ALA A 123 -1.97 3.69 24.38
C ALA A 123 -2.86 4.89 24.74
N SER A 124 -2.44 6.12 24.44
CA SER A 124 -3.14 7.36 24.80
C SER A 124 -4.10 7.89 23.73
N THR A 125 -4.29 7.18 22.61
CA THR A 125 -5.08 7.66 21.47
C THR A 125 -6.28 6.77 21.11
N PRO A 126 -7.15 6.38 22.06
CA PRO A 126 -8.43 5.75 21.72
C PRO A 126 -9.36 6.74 21.02
N ILE A 127 -10.29 6.23 20.22
CA ILE A 127 -11.42 7.04 19.73
C ILE A 127 -12.50 7.01 20.79
N VAL A 128 -12.88 8.16 21.33
CA VAL A 128 -13.90 8.28 22.38
C VAL A 128 -14.99 9.23 21.92
N PHE A 129 -16.24 8.79 22.02
CA PHE A 129 -17.40 9.65 21.77
C PHE A 129 -18.58 9.23 22.64
N GLN A 130 -19.54 10.13 22.80
CA GLN A 130 -20.75 9.91 23.56
C GLN A 130 -21.96 9.97 22.63
N MET A 131 -22.88 9.03 22.79
CA MET A 131 -24.19 9.06 22.17
C MET A 131 -25.23 9.28 23.27
N VAL A 132 -26.21 10.14 23.00
CA VAL A 132 -27.26 10.48 23.96
C VAL A 132 -28.60 10.21 23.31
N LYS A 133 -29.42 9.37 23.94
CA LYS A 133 -30.78 9.11 23.48
C LYS A 133 -31.78 9.87 24.35
N SER A 134 -32.53 10.77 23.74
CA SER A 134 -33.67 11.42 24.37
C SER A 134 -34.94 10.59 24.18
N GLY A 135 -35.48 10.04 25.26
CA GLY A 135 -36.84 9.49 25.32
C GLY A 135 -37.04 8.13 24.62
N GLY A 136 -36.96 7.05 25.41
CA GLY A 136 -37.50 5.73 25.06
C GLY A 136 -36.50 4.73 24.49
N VAL A 137 -37.04 3.60 24.01
CA VAL A 137 -36.28 2.48 23.45
C VAL A 137 -35.89 2.72 21.98
N GLY A 138 -35.00 1.88 21.44
CA GLY A 138 -34.54 1.91 20.06
C GLY A 138 -33.04 2.13 19.92
N ALA A 139 -32.58 2.27 18.68
CA ALA A 139 -31.15 2.37 18.37
C ALA A 139 -30.74 3.79 17.93
N LEU A 140 -29.49 4.13 18.20
CA LEU A 140 -28.78 5.24 17.57
C LEU A 140 -27.54 4.68 16.86
N SER A 141 -27.19 5.27 15.72
CA SER A 141 -25.99 4.90 14.98
C SER A 141 -25.09 6.12 14.75
N GLN A 142 -23.79 5.88 14.75
CA GLN A 142 -22.77 6.88 14.41
C GLN A 142 -21.76 6.28 13.43
N ASN A 143 -21.49 7.01 12.36
CA ASN A 143 -20.44 6.68 11.41
C ASN A 143 -19.13 7.33 11.87
N ILE A 144 -18.07 6.54 11.89
CA ILE A 144 -16.72 6.94 12.30
C ILE A 144 -15.83 6.83 11.06
N PRO A 145 -15.55 7.93 10.35
CA PRO A 145 -14.59 7.92 9.26
C PRO A 145 -13.18 7.75 9.81
N LEU A 146 -12.41 6.87 9.18
CA LEU A 146 -11.04 6.56 9.54
C LEU A 146 -10.15 6.64 8.30
N TYR A 147 -8.91 7.03 8.51
CA TYR A 147 -7.94 7.29 7.44
C TYR A 147 -6.71 6.45 7.69
N ALA A 148 -6.10 5.88 6.66
CA ALA A 148 -4.90 5.09 6.81
C ALA A 148 -3.81 5.62 5.89
N LYS A 149 -2.56 5.57 6.36
CA LYS A 149 -1.37 5.98 5.61
C LYS A 149 -0.32 4.89 5.68
N LEU A 150 0.05 4.36 4.53
CA LEU A 150 1.21 3.51 4.31
C LEU A 150 2.38 4.42 3.94
N THR A 151 3.48 4.32 4.68
CA THR A 151 4.59 5.27 4.56
C THR A 151 5.62 4.74 3.55
N ALA A 152 6.07 5.60 2.63
CA ALA A 152 7.17 5.28 1.73
C ALA A 152 8.52 5.45 2.44
N ASP A 153 8.84 4.49 3.30
CA ASP A 153 10.04 4.52 4.14
C ASP A 153 11.06 3.43 3.76
N SER A 154 12.14 3.36 4.54
CA SER A 154 13.20 2.38 4.34
C SER A 154 12.71 0.94 4.43
N THR A 155 11.67 0.67 5.23
CA THR A 155 11.08 -0.67 5.40
C THR A 155 10.36 -1.10 4.12
N LEU A 156 9.59 -0.19 3.50
CA LEU A 156 9.01 -0.43 2.18
C LEU A 156 10.11 -0.64 1.13
N SER A 157 11.15 0.20 1.11
CA SER A 157 12.21 0.10 0.10
C SER A 157 13.11 -1.14 0.23
N SER A 158 13.17 -1.74 1.42
CA SER A 158 13.86 -3.02 1.67
C SER A 158 12.99 -4.25 1.38
N THR A 159 11.80 -4.06 0.84
CA THR A 159 10.90 -5.17 0.54
C THR A 159 11.34 -5.90 -0.73
N ALA A 160 11.72 -7.15 -0.56
CA ALA A 160 11.89 -8.09 -1.66
C ALA A 160 10.51 -8.58 -2.13
N VAL A 161 10.04 -8.05 -3.27
CA VAL A 161 8.72 -8.41 -3.85
C VAL A 161 8.75 -9.84 -4.41
N GLY A 162 9.90 -10.26 -4.94
CA GLY A 162 10.07 -11.56 -5.58
C GLY A 162 9.57 -11.55 -7.03
N PRO A 163 9.24 -12.73 -7.60
CA PRO A 163 8.92 -12.86 -9.02
C PRO A 163 7.52 -12.36 -9.39
N THR A 164 6.62 -12.20 -8.42
CA THR A 164 5.23 -11.78 -8.63
C THR A 164 4.83 -10.77 -7.58
N ASP A 165 3.77 -10.00 -7.85
CA ASP A 165 3.18 -9.09 -6.87
C ASP A 165 2.87 -9.81 -5.55
N LEU A 166 3.07 -9.10 -4.44
CA LEU A 166 3.00 -9.63 -3.09
C LEU A 166 1.89 -8.96 -2.29
N GLN A 167 0.86 -9.72 -1.92
CA GLN A 167 -0.18 -9.23 -1.01
C GLN A 167 0.36 -9.19 0.43
N VAL A 168 0.24 -8.05 1.10
CA VAL A 168 0.62 -7.87 2.51
C VAL A 168 -0.62 -7.50 3.33
N THR A 169 -0.78 -8.12 4.50
CA THR A 169 -1.98 -7.96 5.33
C THR A 169 -1.66 -7.69 6.79
N SER A 170 -2.62 -7.16 7.53
CA SER A 170 -2.65 -7.13 8.99
C SER A 170 -4.07 -7.39 9.46
N ASP A 171 -4.25 -8.44 10.24
CA ASP A 171 -5.53 -8.87 10.75
C ASP A 171 -5.75 -8.30 12.15
N PHE A 172 -6.96 -7.79 12.39
CA PHE A 172 -7.42 -7.33 13.69
C PHE A 172 -8.57 -8.20 14.15
N GLY A 173 -8.51 -8.63 15.41
CA GLY A 173 -9.48 -9.57 15.98
C GLY A 173 -9.48 -9.51 17.50
N THR A 174 -9.82 -10.63 18.14
CA THR A 174 -9.78 -10.79 19.60
C THR A 174 -8.39 -10.47 20.13
N GLY A 175 -8.26 -9.38 20.89
CA GLY A 175 -6.98 -8.97 21.49
C GLY A 175 -6.23 -7.85 20.76
N SER A 176 -6.73 -7.37 19.62
CA SER A 176 -6.11 -6.25 18.90
C SER A 176 -7.09 -5.21 18.39
N ALA A 177 -8.39 -5.46 18.41
CA ALA A 177 -9.40 -4.46 18.12
C ALA A 177 -10.67 -4.73 18.90
N VAL A 178 -11.07 -3.78 19.75
CA VAL A 178 -12.31 -3.84 20.53
C VAL A 178 -13.07 -2.53 20.54
N LEU A 179 -14.39 -2.65 20.54
CA LEU A 179 -15.31 -1.61 20.99
C LEU A 179 -15.58 -1.84 22.47
N GLN A 180 -15.39 -0.79 23.26
CA GLN A 180 -15.68 -0.73 24.68
C GLN A 180 -16.82 0.26 24.91
N TYR A 181 -17.81 -0.08 25.72
CA TYR A 181 -18.93 0.83 25.98
C TYR A 181 -19.47 0.75 27.41
N GLN A 182 -20.07 1.87 27.84
CA GLN A 182 -20.72 1.98 29.14
C GLN A 182 -21.92 2.95 29.07
N PHE A 183 -23.09 2.47 29.47
CA PHE A 183 -24.28 3.29 29.67
C PHE A 183 -24.23 4.00 31.03
N SER A 184 -24.64 5.27 31.09
CA SER A 184 -24.52 6.13 32.27
C SER A 184 -25.63 7.18 32.38
N LEU A 185 -25.97 7.56 33.62
CA LEU A 185 -26.93 8.61 33.93
C LEU A 185 -26.34 10.00 33.67
N THR A 186 -25.16 10.26 34.25
CA THR A 186 -24.39 11.50 34.09
C THR A 186 -23.21 11.27 33.14
N GLY A 187 -22.87 12.28 32.34
CA GLY A 187 -21.83 12.16 31.31
C GLY A 187 -20.42 11.88 31.82
N VAL A 188 -19.62 11.29 30.91
CA VAL A 188 -18.17 10.99 30.89
C VAL A 188 -17.58 10.25 32.10
N LEU A 189 -17.61 8.91 32.07
CA LEU A 189 -16.78 8.04 32.91
C LEU A 189 -15.47 7.58 32.22
N GLY A 190 -15.19 8.10 31.03
CA GLY A 190 -14.08 7.60 30.19
C GLY A 190 -14.29 6.13 29.80
N CYS A 191 -13.21 5.42 29.46
CA CYS A 191 -13.25 4.00 29.11
C CYS A 191 -13.10 3.08 30.34
N LEU A 192 -13.64 3.47 31.51
CA LEU A 192 -13.46 2.74 32.77
C LEU A 192 -14.58 1.70 32.96
N VAL A 193 -14.20 0.43 33.18
CA VAL A 193 -15.12 -0.72 33.36
C VAL A 193 -16.09 -0.97 32.18
N PRO A 194 -15.59 -1.11 30.93
CA PRO A 194 -16.47 -1.23 29.77
C PRO A 194 -16.90 -2.67 29.48
N GLN A 195 -18.13 -2.81 28.97
CA GLN A 195 -18.50 -4.00 28.19
C GLN A 195 -17.63 -4.02 26.92
N THR A 196 -17.17 -5.20 26.50
CA THR A 196 -16.22 -5.34 25.40
C THR A 196 -16.82 -6.16 24.26
N VAL A 197 -16.71 -5.64 23.05
CA VAL A 197 -17.14 -6.27 21.79
C VAL A 197 -15.95 -6.30 20.84
N VAL A 198 -15.70 -7.45 20.24
CA VAL A 198 -14.60 -7.60 19.27
C VAL A 198 -15.00 -6.93 17.96
N MET A 199 -14.06 -6.24 17.32
CA MET A 199 -14.29 -5.59 16.03
C MET A 199 -13.28 -6.09 14.98
N PRO A 200 -13.56 -7.24 14.33
CA PRO A 200 -12.60 -7.81 13.39
C PRO A 200 -12.60 -7.07 12.06
N PHE A 201 -11.41 -6.80 11.51
CA PHE A 201 -11.23 -6.23 10.17
C PHE A 201 -9.81 -6.49 9.67
N GLN A 202 -9.58 -6.24 8.38
CA GLN A 202 -8.27 -6.37 7.76
C GLN A 202 -7.77 -5.03 7.23
N VAL A 203 -6.45 -4.87 7.25
CA VAL A 203 -5.73 -3.87 6.47
C VAL A 203 -4.90 -4.62 5.45
N ARG A 204 -4.96 -4.22 4.17
CA ARG A 204 -4.22 -4.88 3.09
C ARG A 204 -3.71 -3.92 2.02
N SER A 205 -2.65 -4.34 1.35
CA SER A 205 -2.08 -3.71 0.16
C SER A 205 -1.42 -4.78 -0.72
N THR A 206 -1.15 -4.43 -1.97
CA THR A 206 -0.33 -5.24 -2.89
C THR A 206 0.97 -4.50 -3.17
N VAL A 207 2.10 -5.11 -2.82
CA VAL A 207 3.42 -4.61 -3.22
C VAL A 207 3.73 -5.15 -4.62
N ILE A 208 3.93 -4.27 -5.59
CA ILE A 208 4.09 -4.64 -7.00
C ILE A 208 5.55 -4.61 -7.45
N ASN A 209 5.85 -5.39 -8.49
CA ASN A 209 7.10 -5.26 -9.23
C ASN A 209 7.10 -3.96 -10.04
N ASP A 210 8.17 -3.19 -9.93
CA ASP A 210 8.29 -1.89 -10.58
C ASP A 210 9.73 -1.59 -11.00
N CYS A 211 9.88 -0.90 -12.11
CA CYS A 211 11.16 -0.55 -12.71
C CYS A 211 11.05 0.81 -13.38
N ASN A 212 11.79 1.79 -12.86
CA ASN A 212 12.01 3.05 -13.52
C ASN A 212 13.24 2.95 -14.42
N ILE A 213 13.06 3.18 -15.72
CA ILE A 213 14.15 3.31 -16.68
C ILE A 213 14.15 4.71 -17.28
N ASN A 214 15.34 5.30 -17.42
CA ASN A 214 15.52 6.55 -18.12
C ASN A 214 16.70 6.41 -19.09
N ILE A 215 16.44 6.65 -20.37
CA ILE A 215 17.42 6.52 -21.44
C ILE A 215 17.64 7.91 -22.04
N GLY A 216 18.88 8.41 -22.01
CA GLY A 216 19.22 9.65 -22.69
C GLY A 216 19.10 9.53 -24.21
N ASN A 217 18.95 10.67 -24.88
CA ASN A 217 19.01 10.72 -26.34
C ASN A 217 20.41 10.31 -26.82
N LEU A 218 20.46 9.39 -27.78
CA LEU A 218 21.70 9.00 -28.45
C LEU A 218 21.86 9.81 -29.73
N VAL A 219 22.88 10.68 -29.77
CA VAL A 219 23.14 11.58 -30.89
C VAL A 219 24.43 11.17 -31.58
N PHE A 220 24.33 10.76 -32.84
CA PHE A 220 25.52 10.53 -33.67
C PHE A 220 26.13 11.88 -34.08
N PRO A 221 27.47 11.99 -34.13
CA PRO A 221 28.11 13.19 -34.66
C PRO A 221 27.84 13.35 -36.15
N ASP A 222 27.93 14.59 -36.64
CA ASP A 222 27.81 14.88 -38.07
C ASP A 222 28.84 14.10 -38.89
N SER A 223 28.39 13.51 -39.99
CA SER A 223 29.25 12.78 -40.91
C SER A 223 28.99 13.22 -42.35
N LYS A 224 30.07 13.46 -43.10
CA LYS A 224 30.00 13.83 -44.52
C LYS A 224 29.75 12.61 -45.42
N LEU A 225 30.34 11.47 -45.07
CA LEU A 225 30.26 10.21 -45.81
C LEU A 225 30.18 9.05 -44.81
N LEU A 226 29.29 8.09 -45.06
CA LEU A 226 29.14 6.87 -44.27
C LEU A 226 30.04 5.74 -44.78
N THR A 227 31.30 6.07 -45.12
CA THR A 227 32.33 5.10 -45.57
C THR A 227 33.07 4.44 -44.41
N GLY A 228 32.90 4.95 -43.20
CA GLY A 228 33.34 4.36 -41.95
C GLY A 228 32.16 4.25 -40.97
N ALA A 229 32.27 3.38 -39.97
CA ALA A 229 31.24 3.30 -38.94
C ALA A 229 31.25 4.56 -38.07
N VAL A 230 30.08 5.11 -37.79
CA VAL A 230 29.91 6.24 -36.87
C VAL A 230 29.30 5.71 -35.58
N THR A 231 29.96 5.98 -34.45
CA THR A 231 29.52 5.47 -33.14
C THR A 231 29.17 6.61 -32.20
N SER A 232 28.23 6.36 -31.31
CA SER A 232 27.88 7.28 -30.21
C SER A 232 27.46 6.48 -28.98
N THR A 233 27.33 7.16 -27.85
CA THR A 233 26.86 6.55 -26.60
C THR A 233 25.82 7.42 -25.92
N ALA A 234 24.95 6.79 -25.13
CA ALA A 234 24.01 7.45 -24.24
C ALA A 234 24.02 6.75 -22.87
N SER A 235 23.63 7.48 -21.84
CA SER A 235 23.48 6.92 -20.50
C SER A 235 22.07 6.38 -20.31
N LEU A 236 21.98 5.20 -19.69
CA LEU A 236 20.75 4.53 -19.29
C LEU A 236 20.80 4.35 -17.77
N SER A 237 19.80 4.85 -17.04
CA SER A 237 19.64 4.55 -15.61
C SER A 237 18.47 3.60 -15.42
N ILE A 238 18.67 2.56 -14.60
CA ILE A 238 17.68 1.53 -14.28
C ILE A 238 17.57 1.47 -12.77
N ARG A 239 16.37 1.64 -12.23
CA ARG A 239 16.07 1.41 -10.82
C ARG A 239 14.86 0.50 -10.72
N CYS A 240 15.06 -0.71 -10.23
CA CYS A 240 14.02 -1.73 -10.12
C CYS A 240 13.81 -2.13 -8.66
N SER A 241 12.61 -2.58 -8.34
CA SER A 241 12.26 -3.14 -7.03
C SER A 241 13.22 -4.26 -6.62
N GLN A 242 13.46 -4.37 -5.31
CA GLN A 242 14.44 -5.32 -4.77
C GLN A 242 14.03 -6.77 -5.03
N ASN A 243 15.01 -7.58 -5.45
CA ASN A 243 14.86 -8.98 -5.81
C ASN A 243 13.86 -9.23 -6.95
N THR A 244 13.67 -8.24 -7.82
CA THR A 244 12.81 -8.34 -9.00
C THR A 244 13.67 -8.60 -10.22
N ALA A 245 13.57 -9.79 -10.82
CA ALA A 245 14.19 -10.07 -12.10
C ALA A 245 13.54 -9.23 -13.19
N TYR A 246 14.34 -8.67 -14.09
CA TYR A 246 13.85 -7.87 -15.21
C TYR A 246 14.62 -8.16 -16.48
N ARG A 247 13.96 -7.93 -17.62
CA ARG A 247 14.61 -7.78 -18.92
C ARG A 247 14.10 -6.52 -19.62
N ILE A 248 14.99 -5.82 -20.29
CA ILE A 248 14.70 -4.62 -21.06
C ILE A 248 14.85 -4.97 -22.54
N VAL A 249 13.78 -4.77 -23.28
CA VAL A 249 13.72 -4.98 -24.73
C VAL A 249 13.57 -3.65 -25.45
N LEU A 250 14.18 -3.54 -26.63
CA LEU A 250 14.12 -2.35 -27.47
C LEU A 250 13.39 -2.66 -28.77
N SER A 251 12.42 -1.83 -29.15
CA SER A 251 11.65 -1.99 -30.38
C SER A 251 12.50 -1.83 -31.67
N ALA A 252 11.87 -2.07 -32.82
CA ALA A 252 12.43 -1.80 -34.16
C ALA A 252 12.53 -0.30 -34.50
N GLY A 253 12.12 0.57 -33.58
CA GLY A 253 11.94 1.99 -33.87
C GLY A 253 10.65 2.27 -34.63
N THR A 254 10.49 3.52 -35.04
CA THR A 254 9.29 3.96 -35.78
C THR A 254 9.42 3.65 -37.28
N ASN A 255 10.65 3.51 -37.78
CA ASN A 255 10.90 3.37 -39.22
C ASN A 255 11.53 2.02 -39.61
N GLY A 256 12.02 1.22 -38.64
CA GLY A 256 12.63 -0.08 -38.91
C GLY A 256 11.60 -1.22 -38.98
N ALA A 257 11.91 -2.27 -39.74
CA ALA A 257 11.06 -3.47 -39.85
C ALA A 257 11.29 -4.47 -38.70
N SER A 258 12.48 -4.46 -38.11
CA SER A 258 12.87 -5.31 -36.97
C SER A 258 13.95 -4.61 -36.14
N ALA A 259 14.20 -5.09 -34.92
CA ALA A 259 15.31 -4.58 -34.11
C ALA A 259 16.67 -4.73 -34.79
N THR A 260 16.86 -5.74 -35.67
CA THR A 260 18.08 -5.93 -36.48
C THR A 260 18.19 -5.00 -37.70
N ALA A 261 17.09 -4.37 -38.10
CA ALA A 261 16.99 -3.52 -39.29
C ALA A 261 16.39 -2.15 -38.92
N ARG A 262 16.94 -1.50 -37.89
CA ARG A 262 16.51 -0.16 -37.46
C ARG A 262 16.95 0.90 -38.45
N LEU A 263 16.09 1.91 -38.62
CA LEU A 263 16.29 3.00 -39.58
C LEU A 263 15.98 4.34 -38.91
N MET A 264 16.90 5.30 -39.02
CA MET A 264 16.60 6.71 -38.82
C MET A 264 16.10 7.28 -40.14
N LYS A 265 15.09 8.15 -40.10
CA LYS A 265 14.48 8.76 -41.28
C LYS A 265 14.79 10.24 -41.37
N ASN A 266 15.07 10.74 -42.57
CA ASN A 266 15.27 12.16 -42.83
C ASN A 266 14.00 12.94 -42.46
N ILE A 267 14.13 14.03 -41.71
CA ILE A 267 12.97 14.86 -41.32
C ILE A 267 12.30 15.50 -42.54
N GLY A 268 13.07 15.83 -43.58
CA GLY A 268 12.62 16.47 -44.82
C GLY A 268 12.36 15.52 -45.99
N GLY A 269 12.48 14.20 -45.81
CA GLY A 269 12.37 13.26 -46.94
C GLY A 269 12.14 11.78 -46.56
N PRO A 270 12.03 10.89 -47.56
CA PRO A 270 11.81 9.46 -47.32
C PRO A 270 13.09 8.67 -47.05
N GLU A 271 14.26 9.29 -47.26
CA GLU A 271 15.55 8.62 -47.12
C GLU A 271 15.80 8.16 -45.69
N THR A 272 16.57 7.08 -45.54
CA THR A 272 16.85 6.47 -44.24
C THR A 272 18.33 6.13 -44.07
N ILE A 273 18.74 6.00 -42.80
CA ILE A 273 20.07 5.57 -42.37
C ILE A 273 19.90 4.38 -41.43
N SER A 274 20.54 3.27 -41.74
CA SER A 274 20.56 2.10 -40.85
C SER A 274 21.44 2.33 -39.64
N TYR A 275 21.04 1.77 -38.50
CA TYR A 275 21.81 1.83 -37.27
C TYR A 275 21.55 0.63 -36.37
N GLN A 276 22.42 0.44 -35.39
CA GLN A 276 22.38 -0.64 -34.41
C GLN A 276 22.54 -0.05 -33.01
N LEU A 277 21.95 -0.73 -32.03
CA LEU A 277 22.09 -0.39 -30.60
C LEU A 277 22.63 -1.61 -29.87
N SER A 278 23.49 -1.43 -28.88
CA SER A 278 24.05 -2.51 -28.06
C SER A 278 24.26 -2.04 -26.63
N ASP A 279 24.29 -2.98 -25.68
CA ASP A 279 24.61 -2.73 -24.28
C ASP A 279 26.12 -2.87 -23.98
N THR A 280 26.91 -3.28 -24.98
CA THR A 280 28.36 -3.41 -24.88
C THR A 280 29.05 -2.83 -26.11
N LEU A 281 30.32 -2.43 -25.97
CA LEU A 281 31.08 -1.85 -27.07
C LEU A 281 31.30 -2.90 -28.17
N ASN A 282 30.74 -2.67 -29.36
CA ASN A 282 30.73 -3.60 -30.49
C ASN A 282 30.04 -4.95 -30.22
N GLY A 283 29.12 -4.98 -29.25
CA GLY A 283 28.36 -6.18 -28.93
C GLY A 283 27.27 -6.52 -29.95
N SER A 284 26.57 -7.63 -29.68
CA SER A 284 25.36 -8.00 -30.40
C SER A 284 24.31 -6.90 -30.33
N ASN A 285 23.48 -6.82 -31.36
CA ASN A 285 22.43 -5.82 -31.43
C ASN A 285 21.35 -6.10 -30.38
N TRP A 286 21.07 -5.11 -29.55
CA TRP A 286 20.06 -5.15 -28.50
C TRP A 286 18.68 -4.89 -29.10
N GLY A 287 17.78 -5.85 -28.95
CA GLY A 287 16.42 -5.82 -29.49
C GLY A 287 15.42 -6.43 -28.53
N ASP A 288 14.57 -7.28 -29.09
CA ASP A 288 13.48 -7.98 -28.40
C ASP A 288 13.79 -9.45 -28.09
N GLY A 289 15.01 -9.91 -28.39
CA GLY A 289 15.44 -11.29 -28.24
C GLY A 289 15.11 -12.17 -29.47
N THR A 290 14.50 -11.60 -30.51
CA THR A 290 14.24 -12.30 -31.77
C THR A 290 15.29 -11.96 -32.83
N GLY A 291 15.36 -12.75 -33.90
CA GLY A 291 16.24 -12.46 -35.04
C GLY A 291 17.74 -12.40 -34.69
N GLY A 292 18.17 -13.05 -33.61
CA GLY A 292 19.55 -13.02 -33.12
C GLY A 292 19.91 -11.78 -32.28
N THR A 293 18.93 -10.96 -31.90
CA THR A 293 19.17 -9.84 -30.96
C THR A 293 19.35 -10.31 -29.53
N THR A 294 20.08 -9.53 -28.75
CA THR A 294 20.20 -9.71 -27.30
C THR A 294 19.19 -8.85 -26.55
N VAL A 295 18.97 -9.18 -25.29
CA VAL A 295 18.17 -8.40 -24.35
C VAL A 295 19.01 -8.11 -23.11
N VAL A 296 18.79 -6.95 -22.50
CA VAL A 296 19.48 -6.62 -21.24
C VAL A 296 18.69 -7.21 -20.09
N THR A 297 19.31 -8.09 -19.31
CA THR A 297 18.71 -8.68 -18.11
C THR A 297 19.39 -8.20 -16.84
N GLY A 298 18.69 -8.30 -15.72
CA GLY A 298 19.23 -8.02 -14.40
C GLY A 298 18.26 -8.41 -13.29
N THR A 299 18.70 -8.18 -12.06
CA THR A 299 17.85 -8.28 -10.86
C THR A 299 17.95 -6.96 -10.12
N GLY A 300 16.81 -6.34 -9.83
CA GLY A 300 16.75 -5.08 -9.08
C GLY A 300 17.18 -5.26 -7.63
N ASP A 301 17.81 -4.23 -7.07
CA ASP A 301 18.20 -4.16 -5.66
C ASP A 301 17.63 -2.92 -4.96
N GLY A 302 16.70 -2.21 -5.61
CA GLY A 302 16.14 -0.94 -5.14
C GLY A 302 17.00 0.29 -5.42
N THR A 303 18.24 0.11 -5.92
CA THR A 303 19.18 1.18 -6.26
C THR A 303 19.21 1.48 -7.76
N THR A 304 19.75 2.65 -8.11
CA THR A 304 19.91 3.04 -9.51
C THR A 304 21.22 2.49 -10.05
N VAL A 305 21.12 1.66 -11.08
CA VAL A 305 22.25 1.16 -11.87
C VAL A 305 22.35 1.95 -13.17
N THR A 306 23.53 2.48 -13.47
CA THR A 306 23.82 3.13 -14.76
C THR A 306 24.45 2.14 -15.73
N LYS A 307 23.95 2.12 -16.96
CA LYS A 307 24.50 1.40 -18.10
C LYS A 307 24.78 2.36 -19.25
N THR A 308 25.68 1.96 -20.15
CA THR A 308 25.95 2.69 -21.38
C THR A 308 25.23 2.01 -22.54
N LEU A 309 24.42 2.79 -23.26
CA LEU A 309 23.87 2.41 -24.55
C LEU A 309 24.87 2.79 -25.63
N TYR A 310 25.28 1.84 -26.45
CA TYR A 310 26.17 2.06 -27.59
C TYR A 310 25.36 2.07 -28.88
N GLY A 311 25.47 3.15 -29.65
CA GLY A 311 24.90 3.25 -30.98
C GLY A 311 25.97 3.14 -32.04
N ARG A 312 25.62 2.50 -33.17
CA ARG A 312 26.51 2.38 -34.33
C ARG A 312 25.74 2.52 -35.64
N VAL A 313 26.16 3.45 -36.47
CA VAL A 313 25.80 3.55 -37.88
C VAL A 313 26.86 2.78 -38.68
N PRO A 314 26.54 1.64 -39.31
CA PRO A 314 27.47 0.90 -40.16
C PRO A 314 27.78 1.65 -41.46
N VAL A 315 28.79 1.17 -42.18
CA VAL A 315 29.11 1.62 -43.53
C VAL A 315 27.93 1.35 -44.45
N GLN A 316 27.51 2.35 -45.20
CA GLN A 316 26.37 2.27 -46.14
C GLN A 316 26.45 3.39 -47.18
N SER A 317 25.56 3.34 -48.19
CA SER A 317 25.40 4.45 -49.13
C SER A 317 25.03 5.72 -48.37
N THR A 318 25.74 6.81 -48.65
CA THR A 318 25.47 8.11 -47.99
C THR A 318 24.23 8.73 -48.62
N PRO A 319 23.14 8.96 -47.85
CA PRO A 319 21.94 9.60 -48.38
C PRO A 319 22.15 11.12 -48.50
N SER A 320 21.11 11.86 -48.89
CA SER A 320 21.19 13.30 -49.01
C SER A 320 21.45 13.97 -47.65
N PRO A 321 22.11 15.15 -47.60
CA PRO A 321 22.33 15.86 -46.35
C PRO A 321 21.02 16.20 -45.62
N GLY A 322 20.98 16.03 -44.30
CA GLY A 322 19.85 16.40 -43.46
C GLY A 322 19.89 15.73 -42.09
N ASP A 323 18.92 16.09 -41.25
CA ASP A 323 18.74 15.48 -39.93
C ASP A 323 17.95 14.18 -40.07
N TYR A 324 18.48 13.10 -39.51
CA TYR A 324 17.81 11.79 -39.47
C TYR A 324 17.44 11.46 -38.03
N LYS A 325 16.20 11.01 -37.81
CA LYS A 325 15.69 10.67 -36.47
C LYS A 325 14.93 9.35 -36.47
N ASP A 326 14.94 8.69 -35.33
CA ASP A 326 14.09 7.56 -35.00
C ASP A 326 13.65 7.64 -33.54
N THR A 327 12.55 6.98 -33.20
CA THR A 327 12.06 6.87 -31.82
C THR A 327 11.96 5.39 -31.45
N ILE A 328 12.71 4.99 -30.41
CA ILE A 328 12.73 3.63 -29.88
C ILE A 328 11.86 3.55 -28.63
N THR A 329 11.04 2.50 -28.56
CA THR A 329 10.33 2.13 -27.34
C THR A 329 11.17 1.11 -26.57
N ALA A 330 11.51 1.45 -25.32
CA ALA A 330 12.11 0.50 -24.38
C ALA A 330 11.01 -0.05 -23.46
N THR A 331 10.91 -1.38 -23.40
CA THR A 331 9.91 -2.06 -22.57
C THR A 331 10.63 -2.89 -21.51
N VAL A 332 10.26 -2.69 -20.25
CA VAL A 332 10.68 -3.55 -19.14
C VAL A 332 9.69 -4.70 -19.00
N GLN A 333 10.19 -5.91 -18.82
CA GLN A 333 9.41 -7.12 -18.61
C GLN A 333 9.92 -7.82 -17.35
N PHE A 334 9.00 -8.30 -16.53
CA PHE A 334 9.24 -9.09 -15.32
C PHE A 334 9.09 -10.58 -15.61
#